data_AF-A0A2D8XKN4-F1
#
_entry.id   AF-A0A2D8XKN4-F1
#
_cell.length_a   1.000
_cell.length_b   1.000
_cell.length_c   1.000
_cell.angle_alpha   90.00
_cell.angle_beta   90.00
_cell.angle_gamma   90.00
#
_symmetry.space_group_name_H-M   'P 1'
#
loop_
_entity.id
_entity.type
_entity.pdbx_description
1 polymer ?
#
loop_
_entity_poly.entity_id
_entity_poly.type
_entity_poly.pdbx_seq_one_letter_code
_entity_poly.pdbx_strand_id
1 'polypeptide(L)'
;MKLSQNLTLAEACRSETAKRKNLNNTPSGIILDNLKLTADKLFQPIRDHFKKPIYVSSMYRCERLNSMVGGVSHSKHITGQAIDIDNDNTDVSNKDIFNYIKDNLDFDVLIWEYGTDTPNWVHCTYVEGLNRKQVYRNSLEEGMQMYTEPKAVQPKKVKYEQKPKKVQRNETRSVPTREIRSVSDTSRNDS
;
A
#
# COMPACT_ATOMS: atom_id res chain seq x y z
N MET A 1 6.25 21.16 20.74
CA MET A 1 5.26 20.43 21.58
C MET A 1 4.96 19.09 20.94
N LYS A 2 4.85 18.04 21.76
CA LYS A 2 4.38 16.72 21.32
C LYS A 2 2.85 16.64 21.41
N LEU A 3 2.21 16.02 20.42
CA LEU A 3 0.78 15.70 20.43
C LEU A 3 0.52 14.28 20.96
N SER A 4 1.44 13.36 20.66
CA SER A 4 1.52 12.02 21.25
C SER A 4 2.99 11.66 21.48
N GLN A 5 3.28 10.43 21.92
CA GLN A 5 4.65 10.00 22.18
C GLN A 5 5.56 10.13 20.94
N ASN A 6 5.01 9.87 19.75
CA ASN A 6 5.73 9.80 18.49
C ASN A 6 5.31 10.83 17.44
N LEU A 7 4.46 11.81 17.78
CA LEU A 7 4.05 12.87 16.87
C LEU A 7 4.20 14.25 17.48
N THR A 8 4.80 15.17 16.74
CA THR A 8 4.93 16.57 17.14
C THR A 8 3.85 17.45 16.49
N LEU A 9 3.57 18.60 17.11
CA LEU A 9 2.68 19.60 16.50
C LEU A 9 3.24 20.11 15.17
N ALA A 10 4.57 20.22 15.04
CA ALA A 10 5.22 20.68 13.82
C ALA A 10 4.95 19.73 12.64
N GLU A 11 4.97 18.41 12.88
CA GLU A 11 4.62 17.40 11.88
C GLU A 11 3.13 17.49 11.51
N ALA A 12 2.24 17.58 12.50
CA ALA A 12 0.79 17.67 12.27
C ALA A 12 0.35 18.95 11.52
N CYS A 13 1.12 20.03 11.62
CA CYS A 13 0.84 21.30 10.94
C CYS A 13 1.67 21.52 9.67
N ARG A 14 2.54 20.56 9.31
CA ARG A 14 3.44 20.69 8.16
C ARG A 14 2.62 20.76 6.87
N SER A 15 2.90 21.76 6.03
CA SER A 15 2.33 21.86 4.70
C SER A 15 3.27 22.61 3.77
N GLU A 16 3.67 21.97 2.68
CA GLU A 16 4.48 22.64 1.65
C GLU A 16 3.71 23.78 0.98
N THR A 17 2.39 23.67 0.83
CA THR A 17 1.56 24.76 0.32
C THR A 17 1.56 25.95 1.27
N ALA A 18 1.41 25.73 2.58
CA ALA A 18 1.49 26.81 3.56
C ALA A 18 2.86 27.51 3.53
N LYS A 19 3.94 26.73 3.47
CA LYS A 19 5.31 27.24 3.35
C LYS A 19 5.50 28.08 2.08
N ARG A 20 5.14 27.54 0.91
CA ARG A 20 5.25 28.24 -0.39
C ARG A 20 4.41 29.52 -0.46
N LYS A 21 3.28 29.56 0.25
CA LYS A 21 2.34 30.70 0.26
C LYS A 21 2.48 31.60 1.49
N ASN A 22 3.51 31.37 2.32
CA ASN A 22 3.75 32.10 3.57
C ASN A 22 2.50 32.22 4.47
N LEU A 23 1.78 31.11 4.63
CA LEU A 23 0.57 31.04 5.46
C LEU A 23 0.90 30.61 6.87
N ASN A 24 0.30 31.29 7.85
CA ASN A 24 0.29 30.82 9.22
C ASN A 24 -0.71 29.65 9.36
N ASN A 25 -0.19 28.43 9.55
CA ASN A 25 -0.96 27.21 9.78
C ASN A 25 -0.82 26.73 11.24
N THR A 26 -0.95 27.65 12.20
CA THR A 26 -0.81 27.35 13.63
C THR A 26 -2.19 27.20 14.29
N PRO A 27 -2.52 26.04 14.88
CA PRO A 27 -3.78 25.82 15.59
C PRO A 27 -3.73 26.40 17.01
N SER A 28 -4.91 26.66 17.58
CA SER A 28 -5.05 27.16 18.96
C SER A 28 -6.33 26.65 19.62
N GLY A 29 -6.38 26.71 20.95
CA GLY A 29 -7.56 26.35 21.74
C GLY A 29 -8.05 24.93 21.47
N ILE A 30 -9.35 24.76 21.26
CA ILE A 30 -9.99 23.45 21.04
C ILE A 30 -9.41 22.66 19.86
N ILE A 31 -8.88 23.33 18.83
CA ILE A 31 -8.26 22.66 17.68
C ILE A 31 -6.99 21.92 18.13
N LEU A 32 -6.20 22.52 19.03
CA LEU A 32 -5.01 21.89 19.57
C LEU A 32 -5.36 20.67 20.42
N ASP A 33 -6.45 20.74 21.19
CA ASP A 33 -6.92 19.62 21.99
C ASP A 33 -7.45 18.48 21.11
N ASN A 34 -8.19 18.81 20.05
CA ASN A 34 -8.59 17.84 19.03
C ASN A 34 -7.38 17.16 18.38
N LEU A 35 -6.34 17.91 18.03
CA LEU A 35 -5.12 17.33 17.43
C LEU A 35 -4.41 16.36 18.37
N LYS A 36 -4.35 16.66 19.67
CA LYS A 36 -3.81 15.72 20.67
C LYS A 36 -4.64 14.45 20.71
N LEU A 37 -5.97 14.61 20.70
CA LEU A 37 -6.90 13.48 20.75
C LEU A 37 -6.79 12.61 19.49
N THR A 38 -6.78 13.21 18.29
CA THR A 38 -6.57 12.50 17.03
C THR A 38 -5.21 11.80 17.00
N ALA A 39 -4.14 12.44 17.52
CA ALA A 39 -2.84 11.81 17.62
C ALA A 39 -2.83 10.61 18.59
N ASP A 40 -3.49 10.73 19.74
CA ASP A 40 -3.60 9.68 20.75
C ASP A 40 -4.46 8.50 20.29
N LYS A 41 -5.56 8.77 19.59
CA LYS A 41 -6.56 7.76 19.21
C LYS A 41 -6.32 7.11 17.86
N LEU A 42 -5.69 7.81 16.92
CA LEU A 42 -5.39 7.28 15.60
C LEU A 42 -3.89 7.05 15.41
N PHE A 43 -3.07 8.11 15.46
CA PHE A 43 -1.67 8.00 15.07
C PHE A 43 -0.85 7.08 15.99
N GLN A 44 -0.96 7.26 17.30
CA GLN A 44 -0.14 6.53 18.25
C GLN A 44 -0.38 5.01 18.21
N PRO A 45 -1.64 4.51 18.18
CA PRO A 45 -1.90 3.08 17.99
C PRO A 45 -1.32 2.51 16.70
N ILE A 46 -1.43 3.23 15.57
CA ILE A 46 -0.82 2.81 14.30
C ILE A 46 0.70 2.69 14.47
N ARG A 47 1.32 3.72 15.07
CA ARG A 47 2.76 3.79 15.27
C ARG A 47 3.27 2.68 16.21
N ASP A 48 2.50 2.31 17.22
CA ASP A 48 2.83 1.26 18.19
C ASP A 48 2.63 -0.14 17.62
N HIS A 49 1.60 -0.34 16.79
CA HIS A 49 1.33 -1.62 16.13
C HIS A 49 2.45 -2.00 15.17
N PHE A 50 2.77 -1.11 14.23
CA PHE A 50 3.77 -1.41 13.21
C PHE A 50 5.21 -1.27 13.71
N LYS A 51 5.44 -0.49 14.76
CA LYS A 51 6.78 -0.18 15.31
C LYS A 51 7.76 0.40 14.27
N LYS A 52 7.22 0.99 13.20
CA LYS A 52 7.96 1.64 12.10
C LYS A 52 7.58 3.11 12.01
N PRO A 53 8.41 3.99 11.42
CA PRO A 53 8.00 5.35 11.10
C PRO A 53 6.71 5.35 10.26
N ILE A 54 5.78 6.24 10.60
CA ILE A 54 4.52 6.44 9.88
C ILE A 54 4.46 7.91 9.47
N TYR A 55 4.26 8.16 8.19
CA TYR A 55 4.28 9.52 7.66
C TYR A 55 2.90 10.17 7.64
N VAL A 56 2.78 11.26 8.39
CA VAL A 56 1.61 12.13 8.35
C VAL A 56 1.80 13.15 7.24
N SER A 57 0.99 13.04 6.18
CA SER A 57 1.04 13.99 5.06
C SER A 57 0.26 15.26 5.36
N SER A 58 -0.82 15.17 6.16
CA SER A 58 -1.66 16.29 6.56
C SER A 58 -2.50 15.96 7.79
N MET A 59 -2.60 16.87 8.77
CA MET A 59 -3.56 16.77 9.88
C MET A 59 -4.31 18.08 10.09
N TYR A 60 -3.61 19.16 10.43
CA TYR A 60 -4.25 20.47 10.58
C TYR A 60 -4.13 21.29 9.30
N ARG A 61 -5.26 21.86 8.88
CA ARG A 61 -5.30 22.89 7.83
C ARG A 61 -6.15 24.06 8.30
N CYS A 62 -5.57 25.24 8.47
CA CYS A 62 -6.35 26.46 8.63
C CYS A 62 -7.26 26.66 7.40
N GLU A 63 -8.38 27.37 7.57
CA GLU A 63 -9.40 27.50 6.51
C GLU A 63 -8.83 27.96 5.17
N ARG A 64 -7.93 28.95 5.20
CA ARG A 64 -7.26 29.47 4.01
C ARG A 64 -6.39 28.41 3.33
N LEU A 65 -5.63 27.63 4.10
CA LEU A 65 -4.84 26.53 3.55
C LEU A 65 -5.76 25.46 2.95
N ASN A 66 -6.80 25.07 3.69
CA ASN A 66 -7.76 24.05 3.26
C ASN A 66 -8.41 24.43 1.92
N SER A 67 -8.87 25.68 1.78
CA SER A 67 -9.41 26.20 0.52
C SER A 67 -8.39 26.16 -0.63
N MET A 68 -7.13 26.54 -0.38
CA MET A 68 -6.07 26.53 -1.40
C MET A 68 -5.73 25.14 -1.93
N VAL A 69 -5.93 24.09 -1.11
CA VAL A 69 -5.70 22.69 -1.52
C VAL A 69 -6.98 22.02 -2.02
N GLY A 70 -8.05 22.79 -2.25
CA GLY A 70 -9.33 22.26 -2.76
C GLY A 70 -10.18 21.53 -1.72
N GLY A 71 -9.86 21.68 -0.42
CA GLY A 71 -10.63 21.07 0.66
C GLY A 71 -12.00 21.72 0.85
N VAL A 72 -12.98 20.93 1.27
CA VAL A 72 -14.34 21.40 1.59
C VAL A 72 -14.36 22.26 2.85
N SER A 73 -15.27 23.23 2.92
CA SER A 73 -15.37 24.22 4.02
C SER A 73 -15.60 23.62 5.41
N HIS A 74 -16.24 22.45 5.48
CA HIS A 74 -16.56 21.73 6.71
C HIS A 74 -15.59 20.56 6.98
N SER A 75 -14.38 20.61 6.40
CA SER A 75 -13.39 19.55 6.55
C SER A 75 -12.94 19.39 8.01
N LYS A 76 -12.81 18.13 8.45
CA LYS A 76 -12.28 17.77 9.77
C LYS A 76 -10.80 18.12 9.97
N HIS A 77 -10.06 18.41 8.90
CA HIS A 77 -8.71 18.98 9.03
C HIS A 77 -8.70 20.39 9.64
N ILE A 78 -9.77 21.17 9.41
CA ILE A 78 -9.91 22.52 9.97
C ILE A 78 -10.12 22.45 11.48
N THR A 79 -10.87 21.45 11.94
CA THR A 79 -11.16 21.25 13.35
C THR A 79 -10.10 20.42 14.09
N GLY A 80 -9.04 19.98 13.40
CA GLY A 80 -7.97 19.16 14.00
C GLY A 80 -8.39 17.71 14.30
N GLN A 81 -9.44 17.23 13.63
CA GLN A 81 -10.09 15.93 13.86
C GLN A 81 -9.84 14.93 12.74
N ALA A 82 -8.88 15.21 11.85
CA ALA A 82 -8.54 14.37 10.70
C ALA A 82 -7.04 14.15 10.58
N ILE A 83 -6.69 13.04 9.95
CA ILE A 83 -5.33 12.65 9.60
C ILE A 83 -5.32 12.03 8.20
N ASP A 84 -4.40 12.53 7.38
CA ASP A 84 -4.00 11.93 6.11
C ASP A 84 -2.63 11.25 6.32
N ILE A 85 -2.56 9.97 5.96
CA ILE A 85 -1.35 9.15 6.05
C ILE A 85 -0.97 8.71 4.64
N ASP A 86 0.23 9.10 4.22
CA ASP A 86 0.82 8.70 2.94
C ASP A 86 2.19 8.09 3.24
N ASN A 87 2.22 6.77 3.34
CA ASN A 87 3.36 5.97 3.75
C ASN A 87 3.98 5.21 2.58
N ASP A 88 3.83 5.74 1.36
CA ASP A 88 4.39 5.15 0.14
C ASP A 88 5.92 5.01 0.22
N ASN A 89 6.44 3.98 -0.44
CA ASN A 89 7.87 3.64 -0.49
C ASN A 89 8.48 3.33 0.90
N THR A 90 7.69 2.75 1.81
CA THR A 90 8.15 2.28 3.12
C THR A 90 7.81 0.79 3.34
N ASP A 91 8.27 0.23 4.47
CA ASP A 91 7.97 -1.16 4.87
C ASP A 91 6.49 -1.42 5.18
N VAL A 92 5.70 -0.38 5.44
CA VAL A 92 4.29 -0.48 5.84
C VAL A 92 3.45 0.23 4.79
N SER A 93 2.64 -0.51 4.05
CA SER A 93 1.84 0.07 2.98
C SER A 93 0.65 0.88 3.52
N ASN A 94 0.15 1.82 2.72
CA ASN A 94 -1.11 2.52 3.02
C ASN A 94 -2.27 1.54 3.21
N LYS A 95 -2.28 0.43 2.48
CA LYS A 95 -3.27 -0.65 2.66
C LYS A 95 -3.18 -1.29 4.04
N ASP A 96 -1.98 -1.58 4.53
CA ASP A 96 -1.80 -2.18 5.86
C ASP A 96 -2.32 -1.23 6.94
N ILE A 97 -2.02 0.06 6.81
CA ILE A 97 -2.50 1.09 7.73
C ILE A 97 -4.04 1.20 7.68
N PHE A 98 -4.61 1.27 6.48
CA PHE A 98 -6.06 1.30 6.29
C PHE A 98 -6.74 0.11 6.97
N ASN A 99 -6.26 -1.10 6.70
CA ASN A 99 -6.83 -2.33 7.28
C ASN A 99 -6.67 -2.35 8.81
N TYR A 100 -5.51 -1.95 9.33
CA TYR A 100 -5.31 -1.86 10.77
C TYR A 100 -6.30 -0.90 11.44
N ILE A 101 -6.48 0.31 10.90
CA ILE A 101 -7.45 1.29 11.42
C ILE A 101 -8.86 0.70 11.38
N LYS A 102 -9.26 0.18 10.22
CA LYS A 102 -10.59 -0.38 9.99
C LYS A 102 -10.94 -1.46 11.01
N ASP A 103 -10.00 -2.37 11.26
CA ASP A 103 -10.26 -3.57 12.04
C ASP A 103 -10.02 -3.39 13.55
N ASN A 104 -9.23 -2.39 13.96
CA ASN A 104 -8.73 -2.30 15.34
C ASN A 104 -9.02 -0.97 16.06
N LEU A 105 -9.24 0.14 15.35
CA LEU A 105 -9.33 1.46 15.97
C LEU A 105 -10.74 2.03 15.94
N ASP A 106 -11.10 2.86 16.91
CA ASP A 106 -12.31 3.67 16.86
C ASP A 106 -12.12 4.92 15.99
N PHE A 107 -13.07 5.21 15.10
CA PHE A 107 -12.99 6.30 14.14
C PHE A 107 -14.37 6.72 13.63
N ASP A 108 -14.47 7.95 13.15
CA ASP A 108 -15.70 8.48 12.58
C ASP A 108 -15.86 8.09 11.10
N VAL A 109 -14.89 8.49 10.27
CA VAL A 109 -14.83 8.19 8.85
C VAL A 109 -13.43 7.70 8.48
N LEU A 110 -13.34 6.64 7.71
CA LEU A 110 -12.12 6.12 7.11
C LEU A 110 -12.29 6.05 5.60
N ILE A 111 -11.36 6.62 4.83
CA ILE A 111 -11.46 6.71 3.38
C ILE A 111 -10.19 6.13 2.76
N TRP A 112 -10.41 5.21 1.83
CA TRP A 112 -9.41 4.75 0.88
C TRP A 112 -9.35 5.78 -0.25
N GLU A 113 -8.35 6.65 -0.22
CA GLU A 113 -8.26 7.76 -1.17
C GLU A 113 -7.46 7.32 -2.40
N TYR A 114 -8.18 7.10 -3.50
CA TYR A 114 -7.66 6.67 -4.79
C TYR A 114 -6.87 5.36 -4.74
N GLY A 115 -6.23 4.98 -5.84
CA GLY A 115 -5.43 3.74 -5.93
C GLY A 115 -6.27 2.46 -6.04
N THR A 116 -5.63 1.39 -6.55
CA THR A 116 -6.27 0.10 -6.85
C THR A 116 -5.98 -0.93 -5.77
N ASP A 117 -4.73 -1.38 -5.68
CA ASP A 117 -4.28 -2.43 -4.77
C ASP A 117 -3.96 -1.91 -3.37
N THR A 118 -3.43 -0.69 -3.31
CA THR A 118 -3.17 0.12 -2.12
C THR A 118 -3.75 1.53 -2.35
N PRO A 119 -4.26 2.22 -1.31
CA PRO A 119 -4.66 3.61 -1.47
C PRO A 119 -3.45 4.48 -1.75
N ASN A 120 -3.66 5.58 -2.48
CA ASN A 120 -2.61 6.59 -2.63
C ASN A 120 -2.33 7.27 -1.27
N TRP A 121 -3.35 7.44 -0.44
CA TRP A 121 -3.22 7.77 0.97
C TRP A 121 -4.45 7.31 1.76
N VAL A 122 -4.32 7.26 3.09
CA VAL A 122 -5.42 6.95 4.00
C VAL A 122 -5.90 8.23 4.65
N HIS A 123 -7.18 8.57 4.49
CA HIS A 123 -7.82 9.64 5.25
C HIS A 123 -8.64 9.04 6.39
N CYS A 124 -8.46 9.53 7.60
CA CYS A 124 -9.24 9.08 8.75
C CYS A 124 -9.63 10.24 9.66
N THR A 125 -10.86 10.22 10.19
CA THR A 125 -11.37 11.20 11.14
C THR A 125 -11.68 10.57 12.48
N TYR A 126 -11.47 11.33 13.56
CA TYR A 126 -11.85 10.95 14.92
C TYR A 126 -12.60 12.10 15.57
N VAL A 127 -13.80 11.81 16.08
CA VAL A 127 -14.64 12.77 16.79
C VAL A 127 -15.12 12.12 18.08
N GLU A 128 -14.58 12.54 19.21
CA GLU A 128 -14.91 12.00 20.53
C GLU A 128 -16.42 11.93 20.74
N GLY A 129 -16.92 10.74 21.09
CA GLY A 129 -18.34 10.47 21.32
C GLY A 129 -19.23 10.43 20.06
N LEU A 130 -18.70 10.66 18.86
CA LEU A 130 -19.47 10.74 17.60
C LEU A 130 -18.90 9.86 16.48
N ASN A 131 -18.10 8.84 16.82
CA ASN A 131 -17.45 7.96 15.85
C ASN A 131 -18.46 6.99 15.20
N ARG A 132 -18.77 7.20 13.92
CA ARG A 132 -19.76 6.43 13.15
C ARG A 132 -19.22 5.18 12.45
N LYS A 133 -17.90 4.94 12.45
CA LYS A 133 -17.25 3.80 11.78
C LYS A 133 -17.57 3.68 10.28
N GLN A 134 -17.74 4.81 9.60
CA GLN A 134 -18.06 4.79 8.17
C GLN A 134 -16.80 4.57 7.35
N VAL A 135 -16.85 3.65 6.39
CA VAL A 135 -15.71 3.34 5.52
C VAL A 135 -16.07 3.61 4.08
N TYR A 136 -15.23 4.38 3.39
CA TYR A 136 -15.43 4.80 2.01
C TYR A 136 -14.23 4.47 1.13
N ARG A 137 -14.45 4.46 -0.18
CA ARG A 137 -13.43 4.45 -1.21
C ARG A 137 -13.69 5.59 -2.18
N ASN A 138 -12.69 6.41 -2.44
CA ASN A 138 -12.73 7.46 -3.44
C ASN A 138 -11.93 7.00 -4.67
N SER A 139 -12.52 7.07 -5.87
CA SER A 139 -11.88 6.72 -7.14
C SER A 139 -12.04 7.84 -8.17
N LEU A 140 -11.22 7.83 -9.22
CA LEU A 140 -11.34 8.82 -10.30
C LEU A 140 -12.56 8.54 -11.17
N GLU A 141 -12.93 7.28 -11.34
CA GLU A 141 -14.00 6.84 -12.23
C GLU A 141 -15.39 7.01 -11.60
N GLU A 142 -15.52 6.72 -10.32
CA GLU A 142 -16.82 6.61 -9.64
C GLU A 142 -16.99 7.59 -8.47
N GLY A 143 -15.94 8.34 -8.13
CA GLY A 143 -15.94 9.23 -6.96
C GLY A 143 -15.99 8.47 -5.64
N MET A 144 -16.53 9.11 -4.60
CA MET A 144 -16.62 8.52 -3.27
C MET A 144 -17.83 7.58 -3.15
N GLN A 145 -17.56 6.33 -2.76
CA GLN A 145 -18.54 5.29 -2.53
C GLN A 145 -18.30 4.60 -1.19
N MET A 146 -19.32 3.89 -0.67
CA MET A 146 -19.14 3.00 0.48
C MET A 146 -18.12 1.92 0.15
N TYR A 147 -17.16 1.70 1.05
CA TYR A 147 -16.14 0.67 0.87
C TYR A 147 -16.77 -0.73 0.88
N THR A 148 -16.40 -1.55 -0.10
CA THR A 148 -16.73 -2.97 -0.13
C THR A 148 -15.45 -3.79 -0.21
N GLU A 149 -15.39 -4.85 0.59
CA GLU A 149 -14.26 -5.77 0.55
C GLU A 149 -14.12 -6.37 -0.86
N PRO A 150 -12.90 -6.45 -1.41
CA PRO A 150 -12.67 -7.17 -2.65
C PRO A 150 -13.20 -8.60 -2.49
N LYS A 151 -14.06 -9.05 -3.40
CA LYS A 151 -14.51 -10.45 -3.41
C LYS A 151 -13.25 -11.32 -3.48
N ALA A 152 -13.07 -12.19 -2.48
CA ALA A 152 -11.98 -13.15 -2.48
C ALA A 152 -11.99 -13.91 -3.81
N VAL A 153 -10.99 -13.68 -4.65
CA VAL A 153 -10.81 -14.46 -5.87
C VAL A 153 -10.37 -15.84 -5.38
N GLN A 154 -11.31 -16.78 -5.32
CA GLN A 154 -10.93 -18.17 -5.12
C GLN A 154 -9.93 -18.53 -6.21
N PRO A 155 -8.77 -19.11 -5.86
CA PRO A 155 -7.79 -19.48 -6.86
C PRO A 155 -8.49 -20.40 -7.86
N LYS A 156 -8.57 -19.97 -9.13
CA LYS A 156 -9.05 -20.83 -10.21
C LYS A 156 -8.19 -22.09 -10.16
N LYS A 157 -8.79 -23.26 -9.91
CA LYS A 157 -8.11 -24.54 -10.06
C LYS A 157 -7.62 -24.64 -11.50
N VAL A 158 -6.36 -24.33 -11.74
CA VAL A 158 -5.71 -24.57 -13.03
C VAL A 158 -5.58 -26.08 -13.14
N LYS A 159 -6.47 -26.72 -13.91
CA LYS A 159 -6.25 -28.10 -14.35
C LYS A 159 -5.10 -28.05 -15.35
N TYR A 160 -3.92 -28.45 -14.92
CA TYR A 160 -2.84 -28.79 -15.86
C TYR A 160 -3.25 -30.06 -16.61
N GLU A 161 -3.83 -29.91 -17.80
CA GLU A 161 -3.88 -31.01 -18.75
C GLU A 161 -2.45 -31.28 -19.24
N GLN A 162 -1.86 -32.37 -18.77
CA GLN A 162 -0.62 -32.87 -19.33
C GLN A 162 -0.91 -33.37 -20.75
N LYS A 163 -0.62 -32.54 -21.77
CA LYS A 163 -0.55 -33.04 -23.14
C LYS A 163 0.66 -33.98 -23.25
N PRO A 164 0.49 -35.23 -23.69
CA PRO A 164 1.61 -36.15 -23.86
C PRO A 164 2.57 -35.59 -24.93
N LYS A 165 3.86 -35.46 -24.56
CA LYS A 165 4.92 -35.12 -25.51
C LYS A 165 5.05 -36.26 -26.53
N LYS A 166 4.77 -35.99 -27.80
CA LYS A 166 5.18 -36.89 -28.89
C LYS A 166 6.69 -36.84 -29.02
N VAL A 167 7.36 -37.93 -28.68
CA VAL A 167 8.78 -38.13 -28.92
C VAL A 167 8.95 -38.43 -30.42
N GLN A 168 9.53 -37.50 -31.18
CA GLN A 168 10.04 -37.82 -32.52
C GLN A 168 11.30 -38.67 -32.35
N ARG A 169 11.22 -39.94 -32.78
CA ARG A 169 12.41 -40.78 -32.95
C ARG A 169 13.16 -40.25 -34.17
N ASN A 170 14.39 -39.79 -33.96
CA ASN A 170 15.31 -39.51 -35.05
C ASN A 170 15.74 -40.84 -35.67
N GLU A 171 15.55 -40.99 -36.97
CA GLU A 171 16.00 -42.14 -37.74
C GLU A 171 17.53 -42.24 -37.68
N THR A 172 18.02 -43.41 -37.30
CA THR A 172 19.44 -43.76 -37.30
C THR A 172 20.03 -43.63 -38.69
N ARG A 173 20.97 -42.70 -38.86
CA ARG A 173 21.76 -42.53 -40.08
C ARG A 173 22.69 -43.74 -40.23
N SER A 174 22.55 -44.48 -41.33
CA SER A 174 23.39 -45.62 -41.69
C SER A 174 24.83 -45.18 -41.97
N VAL A 175 25.79 -45.91 -41.39
CA VAL A 175 27.23 -45.71 -41.64
C VAL A 175 27.65 -46.68 -42.76
N PRO A 176 28.31 -46.22 -43.85
CA PRO A 176 28.74 -47.12 -44.92
C PRO A 176 29.94 -47.98 -44.50
N THR A 177 29.83 -49.29 -44.70
CA THR A 177 30.88 -50.29 -44.47
C THR A 177 31.99 -50.11 -45.52
N ARG A 178 33.25 -49.93 -45.09
CA ARG A 178 34.43 -50.00 -45.98
C ARG A 178 34.88 -51.45 -46.11
N GLU A 179 35.04 -51.91 -47.35
CA GLU A 179 35.61 -53.21 -47.70
C GLU A 179 37.07 -53.32 -47.22
N ILE A 180 37.36 -54.34 -46.43
CA ILE A 180 38.72 -54.73 -46.06
C ILE A 180 39.18 -55.77 -47.08
N ARG A 181 40.20 -55.42 -47.87
CA ARG A 181 40.85 -56.34 -48.80
C ARG A 181 41.60 -57.42 -48.03
N SER A 182 41.39 -58.67 -48.44
CA SER A 182 42.13 -59.84 -47.98
C SER A 182 43.62 -59.73 -48.33
N VAL A 183 44.48 -60.05 -47.37
CA VAL A 183 45.90 -60.32 -47.61
C VAL A 183 46.19 -61.73 -47.10
N SER A 184 46.82 -62.50 -47.97
CA SER A 184 47.07 -63.94 -47.91
C SER A 184 48.05 -64.37 -46.81
N ASP A 185 47.78 -65.56 -46.27
CA ASP A 185 48.66 -66.38 -45.43
C ASP A 185 50.06 -66.56 -46.04
N THR A 186 51.09 -66.31 -45.25
CA THR A 186 52.36 -67.04 -45.35
C THR A 186 52.87 -67.44 -43.98
N SER A 187 53.03 -68.75 -43.87
CA SER A 187 53.51 -69.61 -42.79
C SER A 187 54.94 -69.33 -42.26
N ARG A 188 55.23 -70.00 -41.11
CA ARG A 188 56.53 -70.46 -40.56
C ARG A 188 57.25 -69.46 -39.66
N ASN A 189 57.95 -69.84 -38.58
CA ASN A 189 58.14 -71.10 -37.85
C ASN A 189 58.75 -70.75 -36.47
N ASP A 190 58.54 -71.66 -35.52
CA ASP A 190 59.27 -71.99 -34.28
C ASP A 190 60.51 -71.21 -33.81
N SER A 191 60.52 -71.07 -32.47
CA SER A 191 61.63 -71.03 -31.49
C SER A 191 61.86 -69.70 -30.79
#